data_AF-A0A7C4ULL3-F1
#
_entry.id   AF-A0A7C4ULL3-F1
#
_cell.length_a   1.000
_cell.length_b   1.000
_cell.length_c   1.000
_cell.angle_alpha   90.00
_cell.angle_beta   90.00
_cell.angle_gamma   90.00
#
_symmetry.space_group_name_H-M   'P 1'
#
loop_
_entity.id
_entity.type
_entity.pdbx_description
1 polymer ?
#
loop_
_entity_poly.entity_id
_entity_poly.type
_entity_poly.pdbx_seq_one_letter_code
_entity_poly.pdbx_strand_id
1 'polypeptide(L)'
;MNIILGDALALALVTIIGFATHGETDLSFLPRFLAIYLPLSISWFLLAPWFGLFQHEITSNPKQLWRPALAMLFAAPLAALLRAMVLNTAVIPIFAVVLGGSSALGMMIWRGMYLFLKIKRSDT
;
A
#
# COMPACT_ATOMS: atom_id res chain seq x y z
N MET A 1 11.91 -13.65 -0.94
CA MET A 1 10.88 -12.71 -1.42
C MET A 1 11.50 -11.32 -1.48
N ASN A 2 11.43 -10.63 -2.63
CA ASN A 2 11.85 -9.24 -2.74
C ASN A 2 10.79 -8.34 -2.07
N ILE A 3 11.22 -7.44 -1.19
CA ILE A 3 10.32 -6.56 -0.42
C ILE A 3 9.56 -5.57 -1.30
N ILE A 4 10.17 -5.10 -2.39
CA ILE A 4 9.57 -4.17 -3.36
C ILE A 4 8.43 -4.85 -4.11
N LEU A 5 8.68 -6.05 -4.65
CA LEU A 5 7.64 -6.84 -5.30
C LEU A 5 6.53 -7.21 -4.31
N GLY A 6 6.92 -7.55 -3.08
CA GLY A 6 5.99 -7.79 -1.99
C GLY A 6 5.04 -6.63 -1.72
N ASP A 7 5.56 -5.40 -1.68
CA ASP A 7 4.76 -4.20 -1.47
C ASP A 7 3.76 -3.98 -2.61
N ALA A 8 4.21 -4.13 -3.85
CA ALA A 8 3.34 -4.01 -5.01
C ALA A 8 2.18 -5.02 -4.93
N LEU A 9 2.48 -6.29 -4.60
CA LEU A 9 1.47 -7.33 -4.43
C LEU A 9 0.53 -7.07 -3.24
N ALA A 10 1.06 -6.58 -2.11
CA ALA A 10 0.25 -6.24 -0.94
C ALA A 10 -0.73 -5.10 -1.24
N LEU A 11 -0.26 -4.03 -1.91
CA LEU A 11 -1.12 -2.92 -2.34
C LEU A 11 -2.17 -3.38 -3.35
N ALA A 12 -1.80 -4.24 -4.31
CA ALA A 12 -2.75 -4.82 -5.25
C ALA A 12 -3.83 -5.64 -4.52
N LEU A 13 -3.43 -6.49 -3.57
CA LEU A 13 -4.34 -7.32 -2.80
C LEU A 13 -5.30 -6.49 -1.94
N VAL A 14 -4.81 -5.48 -1.22
CA VAL A 14 -5.66 -4.57 -0.44
C VAL A 14 -6.66 -3.85 -1.35
N THR A 15 -6.21 -3.41 -2.52
CA THR A 15 -7.09 -2.75 -3.50
C THR A 15 -8.18 -3.72 -3.97
N ILE A 16 -7.83 -4.95 -4.35
CA ILE A 16 -8.79 -6.00 -4.75
C ILE A 16 -9.79 -6.30 -3.63
N ILE A 17 -9.34 -6.41 -2.38
CA ILE A 17 -10.22 -6.61 -1.23
C ILE A 17 -11.20 -5.43 -1.11
N GLY A 18 -10.75 -4.20 -1.30
CA GLY A 18 -11.63 -3.01 -1.33
C GLY A 18 -12.75 -3.15 -2.37
N PHE A 19 -12.42 -3.54 -3.60
CA PHE A 19 -13.42 -3.81 -4.65
C PHE A 19 -14.40 -4.92 -4.25
N ALA A 20 -13.90 -6.03 -3.69
CA ALA A 20 -14.74 -7.12 -3.21
C ALA A 20 -15.71 -6.66 -2.10
N THR A 21 -15.28 -5.77 -1.19
CA THR A 21 -16.15 -5.20 -0.15
C THR A 21 -17.24 -4.27 -0.69
N HIS A 22 -17.08 -3.76 -1.91
CA HIS A 22 -18.12 -3.00 -2.63
C HIS A 22 -18.96 -3.87 -3.57
N GLY A 23 -18.79 -5.20 -3.55
CA GLY A 23 -19.51 -6.13 -4.42
C GLY A 23 -19.05 -6.10 -5.88
N GLU A 24 -17.91 -5.46 -6.17
CA GLU A 24 -17.37 -5.34 -7.52
C GLU A 24 -16.45 -6.53 -7.85
N THR A 25 -17.04 -7.65 -8.27
CA THR A 25 -16.30 -8.90 -8.56
C THR A 25 -16.21 -9.26 -10.05
N ASP A 26 -16.89 -8.50 -10.92
CA ASP A 26 -16.84 -8.68 -12.38
C ASP A 26 -15.64 -7.95 -13.01
N LEU A 27 -15.06 -8.50 -14.08
CA LEU A 27 -13.86 -8.00 -14.77
C LEU A 27 -13.93 -6.53 -15.22
N SER A 28 -15.14 -5.97 -15.32
CA SER A 28 -15.36 -4.54 -15.52
C SER A 28 -14.74 -3.65 -14.43
N PHE A 29 -14.31 -4.21 -13.28
CA PHE A 29 -13.62 -3.47 -12.22
C PHE A 29 -12.18 -3.06 -12.61
N LEU A 30 -11.57 -3.68 -13.62
CA LEU A 30 -10.14 -3.52 -13.93
C LEU A 30 -9.69 -2.07 -14.18
N PRO A 31 -10.40 -1.24 -14.98
CA PRO A 31 -10.02 0.17 -15.16
C PRO A 31 -10.08 0.96 -13.84
N ARG A 32 -11.08 0.71 -13.01
CA ARG A 32 -11.23 1.35 -11.68
C ARG A 32 -10.13 0.89 -10.73
N PHE A 33 -9.77 -0.39 -10.77
CA PHE A 33 -8.65 -0.94 -10.03
C PHE A 33 -7.35 -0.23 -10.40
N LEU A 34 -7.04 -0.12 -11.70
CA LEU A 34 -5.82 0.56 -12.15
C LEU A 34 -5.81 2.05 -11.76
N ALA A 35 -6.97 2.72 -11.81
CA ALA A 35 -7.12 4.11 -11.37
C ALA A 35 -6.93 4.32 -9.86
N ILE A 36 -6.87 3.26 -9.05
CA ILE A 36 -6.54 3.32 -7.62
C ILE A 36 -5.14 2.76 -7.37
N TYR A 37 -4.87 1.56 -7.85
CA TYR A 37 -3.63 0.83 -7.64
C TYR A 37 -2.41 1.55 -8.19
N LEU A 38 -2.48 2.13 -9.40
CA LEU A 38 -1.33 2.81 -9.99
C LEU A 38 -0.99 4.12 -9.25
N PRO A 39 -1.93 5.06 -9.00
CA PRO A 39 -1.65 6.23 -8.16
C PRO A 39 -1.15 5.89 -6.76
N LEU A 40 -1.70 4.85 -6.13
CA LEU A 40 -1.27 4.40 -4.81
C LEU A 40 0.15 3.85 -4.85
N SER A 41 0.46 3.00 -5.83
CA SER A 41 1.80 2.42 -5.99
C SER A 41 2.84 3.49 -6.30
N ILE A 42 2.54 4.42 -7.21
CA ILE A 42 3.44 5.55 -7.53
C ILE A 42 3.72 6.36 -6.27
N SER A 43 2.68 6.74 -5.53
CA SER A 43 2.82 7.51 -4.29
C SER A 43 3.61 6.74 -3.22
N TRP A 44 3.33 5.45 -3.06
CA TRP A 44 4.03 4.58 -2.12
C TRP A 44 5.52 4.49 -2.45
N PHE A 45 5.87 4.11 -3.68
CA PHE A 45 7.28 3.92 -4.05
C PHE A 45 8.05 5.24 -4.15
N LEU A 46 7.37 6.36 -4.40
CA LEU A 46 7.99 7.68 -4.33
C LEU A 46 8.35 8.07 -2.89
N LEU A 47 7.48 7.77 -1.91
CA LEU A 47 7.64 8.24 -0.53
C LEU A 47 8.31 7.22 0.39
N ALA A 48 8.10 5.92 0.19
CA ALA A 48 8.65 4.85 1.02
C ALA A 48 10.17 4.93 1.28
N PRO A 49 11.03 5.32 0.32
CA PRO A 49 12.46 5.50 0.56
C PRO A 49 12.77 6.55 1.62
N TRP A 50 12.00 7.64 1.67
CA TRP A 50 12.19 8.75 2.62
C TRP A 50 11.87 8.35 4.06
N PHE A 51 11.05 7.31 4.24
CA PHE A 51 10.76 6.69 5.54
C PHE A 51 11.70 5.50 5.85
N GLY A 52 12.66 5.22 4.96
CA GLY A 52 13.63 4.14 5.07
C GLY A 52 13.03 2.74 4.91
N LEU A 53 11.86 2.61 4.27
CA LEU A 53 11.12 1.34 4.17
C LEU A 53 11.77 0.29 3.26
N PHE A 54 12.92 0.62 2.67
CA PHE A 54 13.77 -0.30 1.91
C PHE A 54 15.17 -0.48 2.52
N GLN A 55 15.44 0.18 3.66
CA GLN A 55 16.69 0.02 4.41
C GLN A 55 16.63 -1.25 5.27
N HIS A 56 17.74 -1.98 5.35
CA HIS A 56 17.76 -3.26 6.05
C HIS A 56 17.50 -3.10 7.55
N GLU A 57 18.08 -2.08 8.16
CA GLU A 57 18.03 -1.75 9.59
C GLU A 57 16.59 -1.50 10.07
N ILE A 58 15.76 -0.97 9.18
CA ILE A 58 14.34 -0.72 9.44
C ILE A 58 13.52 -1.97 9.15
N THR A 59 13.76 -2.60 8.00
CA THR A 59 12.95 -3.72 7.52
C THR A 59 13.22 -5.04 8.25
N SER A 60 14.27 -5.11 9.08
CA SER A 60 14.58 -6.24 9.96
C SER A 60 14.14 -6.02 11.42
N ASN A 61 13.64 -4.84 11.77
CA ASN A 61 13.30 -4.48 13.15
C ASN A 61 11.78 -4.43 13.37
N PRO A 62 11.19 -5.38 14.14
CA PRO A 62 9.75 -5.41 14.41
C PRO A 62 9.21 -4.14 15.08
N LYS A 63 10.05 -3.41 15.84
CA LYS A 63 9.66 -2.15 16.49
C LYS A 63 9.41 -1.02 15.48
N GLN A 64 9.77 -1.20 14.21
CA GLN A 64 9.58 -0.22 13.13
C GLN A 64 8.35 -0.48 12.27
N LEU A 65 7.50 -1.45 12.63
CA LEU A 65 6.28 -1.80 11.89
C LEU A 65 5.24 -0.67 11.80
N TRP A 66 5.38 0.40 12.57
CA TRP A 66 4.54 1.60 12.47
C TRP A 66 4.94 2.51 11.30
N ARG A 67 6.18 2.45 10.79
CA ARG A 67 6.66 3.33 9.71
C ARG A 67 5.89 3.17 8.39
N PRO A 68 5.49 1.96 7.96
CA PRO A 68 4.60 1.80 6.80
C PRO A 68 3.31 2.63 6.91
N ALA A 69 2.69 2.67 8.11
CA ALA A 69 1.50 3.48 8.32
C ALA A 69 1.81 4.98 8.27
N LEU A 70 2.95 5.41 8.84
CA LEU A 70 3.39 6.80 8.71
C LEU A 70 3.63 7.19 7.25
N ALA A 71 4.29 6.34 6.45
CA ALA A 71 4.46 6.61 5.02
C ALA A 71 3.13 6.71 4.28
N MET A 72 2.16 5.84 4.63
CA MET A 72 0.83 5.84 4.04
C MET A 72 0.02 7.10 4.35
N LEU A 73 0.26 7.74 5.51
CA LEU A 73 -0.34 9.03 5.87
C LEU A 73 -0.08 10.11 4.79
N PHE A 74 1.08 10.05 4.12
CA PHE A 74 1.45 10.97 3.04
C PHE A 74 1.17 10.37 1.65
N ALA A 75 1.36 9.06 1.48
CA ALA A 75 1.14 8.41 0.20
C ALA A 75 -0.33 8.40 -0.22
N ALA A 76 -1.27 8.25 0.72
CA ALA A 76 -2.69 8.20 0.38
C ALA A 76 -3.26 9.54 -0.11
N PRO A 77 -2.99 10.70 0.53
CA PRO A 77 -3.35 12.00 -0.03
C PRO A 77 -2.74 12.26 -1.41
N LEU A 78 -1.47 11.90 -1.62
CA LEU A 78 -0.82 12.03 -2.91
C LEU A 78 -1.48 11.12 -3.97
N ALA A 79 -1.82 9.88 -3.61
CA ALA A 79 -2.51 8.94 -4.49
C ALA A 79 -3.90 9.45 -4.86
N ALA A 80 -4.64 10.02 -3.91
CA ALA A 80 -5.95 10.62 -4.16
C ALA A 80 -5.85 11.82 -5.10
N LEU A 81 -4.81 12.66 -4.97
CA LEU A 81 -4.53 13.78 -5.87
C LEU A 81 -4.19 13.28 -7.29
N LEU A 82 -3.27 12.32 -7.42
CA LEU A 82 -2.90 11.73 -8.71
C LEU A 82 -4.10 11.09 -9.40
N ARG A 83 -4.93 10.36 -8.64
CA ARG A 83 -6.19 9.78 -9.15
C ARG A 83 -7.15 10.86 -9.65
N ALA A 84 -7.32 11.95 -8.88
CA ALA A 84 -8.19 13.06 -9.24
C ALA A 84 -7.73 13.73 -10.54
N MET A 85 -6.42 13.88 -10.75
CA MET A 85 -5.84 14.36 -12.00
C MET A 85 -6.12 13.41 -13.18
N VAL A 86 -5.91 12.11 -13.00
CA VAL A 86 -6.16 11.09 -14.04
C VAL A 86 -7.64 11.06 -14.46
N LEU A 87 -8.55 11.21 -13.51
CA LEU A 87 -9.99 11.15 -13.76
C LEU A 87 -10.61 12.52 -14.09
N ASN A 88 -9.83 13.60 -14.05
CA ASN A 88 -10.30 14.97 -14.16
C ASN A 88 -11.47 15.29 -13.20
N THR A 89 -11.31 14.93 -11.93
CA THR A 89 -12.31 15.15 -10.87
C THR A 89 -11.73 15.93 -9.70
N ALA A 90 -12.58 16.37 -8.77
CA ALA A 90 -12.12 16.85 -7.47
C ALA A 90 -11.56 15.70 -6.62
N VAL A 91 -10.67 16.03 -5.67
CA VAL A 91 -10.22 15.10 -4.64
C VAL A 91 -11.37 14.84 -3.67
N ILE A 92 -11.63 13.56 -3.38
CA ILE A 92 -12.65 13.14 -2.41
C ILE A 92 -11.95 12.84 -1.06
N PRO A 93 -12.11 13.66 -0.01
CA PRO A 93 -11.34 13.50 1.23
C PRO A 93 -11.60 12.18 1.94
N ILE A 94 -12.86 11.74 2.03
CA ILE A 94 -13.21 10.47 2.69
C ILE A 94 -12.57 9.26 1.98
N PHE A 95 -12.47 9.31 0.65
CA PHE A 95 -11.77 8.29 -0.13
C PHE A 95 -10.29 8.24 0.25
N ALA A 96 -9.62 9.39 0.36
CA ALA A 96 -8.21 9.43 0.76
C ALA A 96 -7.99 8.85 2.17
N VAL A 97 -8.88 9.14 3.11
CA VAL A 97 -8.82 8.61 4.49
C VAL A 97 -9.02 7.10 4.52
N VAL A 98 -10.05 6.58 3.85
CA VAL A 98 -10.34 5.13 3.82
C VAL A 98 -9.25 4.37 3.06
N LEU A 99 -8.80 4.89 1.91
CA LEU A 99 -7.68 4.34 1.16
C LEU A 99 -6.42 4.28 2.02
N GLY A 100 -6.10 5.38 2.72
CA GLY A 100 -4.94 5.46 3.58
C GLY A 100 -5.00 4.51 4.76
N GLY A 101 -6.13 4.48 5.48
CA GLY A 101 -6.31 3.60 6.64
C GLY A 101 -6.23 2.12 6.28
N SER A 102 -6.96 1.70 5.25
CA SER A 102 -6.96 0.30 4.78
C SER A 102 -5.59 -0.13 4.25
N SER A 103 -4.94 0.72 3.44
CA SER A 103 -3.61 0.42 2.89
C SER A 103 -2.53 0.47 3.97
N ALA A 104 -2.62 1.35 4.96
CA ALA A 104 -1.70 1.39 6.10
C ALA A 104 -1.77 0.07 6.88
N LEU A 105 -2.98 -0.37 7.22
CA LEU A 105 -3.21 -1.64 7.91
C LEU A 105 -2.69 -2.82 7.09
N GLY A 106 -3.04 -2.88 5.80
CA GLY A 106 -2.58 -3.94 4.90
C GLY A 106 -1.05 -4.00 4.79
N MET A 107 -0.39 -2.84 4.68
CA MET A 107 1.07 -2.76 4.62
C MET A 107 1.74 -3.14 5.95
N MET A 108 1.15 -2.80 7.10
CA MET A 108 1.63 -3.26 8.41
C MET A 108 1.53 -4.78 8.54
N ILE A 109 0.40 -5.37 8.14
CA ILE A 109 0.18 -6.83 8.15
C ILE A 109 1.20 -7.51 7.23
N TRP A 110 1.33 -7.04 5.98
CA TRP A 110 2.32 -7.56 5.03
C TRP A 110 3.74 -7.49 5.56
N ARG A 111 4.15 -6.35 6.13
CA ARG A 111 5.48 -6.16 6.73
C ARG A 111 5.71 -7.09 7.92
N GLY A 112 4.69 -7.31 8.76
CA GLY A 112 4.73 -8.29 9.84
C GLY A 112 4.93 -9.72 9.32
N MET A 113 4.19 -10.12 8.29
CA MET A 113 4.34 -11.42 7.63
C MET A 113 5.73 -11.57 7.00
N TYR A 114 6.22 -10.55 6.32
CA TYR A 114 7.55 -10.54 5.70
C TYR A 114 8.66 -10.75 6.73
N LEU A 115 8.60 -10.06 7.88
CA LEU A 115 9.53 -10.24 8.99
C LEU A 115 9.49 -11.68 9.53
N PHE A 116 8.29 -12.20 9.80
CA PHE A 116 8.11 -13.56 10.30
C PHE A 116 8.70 -14.62 9.35
N LEU A 117 8.45 -14.48 8.05
CA LEU A 117 9.00 -15.36 7.02
C LEU A 117 10.53 -15.27 6.90
N LYS A 118 11.12 -14.09 7.18
CA LYS A 118 12.57 -13.93 7.21
C LYS A 118 13.22 -14.58 8.42
N ILE A 119 12.65 -14.39 9.61
CA ILE A 119 13.14 -15.01 10.86
C ILE A 119 13.12 -16.54 10.71
N LYS A 120 12.02 -17.10 10.21
CA LYS A 120 11.93 -18.56 10.01
C LYS A 120 13.02 -19.11 9.08
N ARG A 121 13.47 -18.33 8.10
CA ARG A 121 14.50 -18.75 7.13
C ARG A 121 15.93 -18.64 7.68
N SER A 122 16.15 -17.85 8.74
CA SER A 122 17.46 -17.84 9.42
C SER A 122 17.66 -19.03 10.36
N ASP A 123 16.57 -19.66 10.80
CA ASP A 123 16.58 -20.76 11.77
C ASP A 123 16.67 -22.17 11.11
N THR A 124 16.63 -22.22 9.77
CA THR A 124 16.71 -23.45 8.94
C THR A 124 17.97 -23.45 8.09
#